data_AF-A0A951ZDZ0-F1
#
_entry.id   AF-A0A951ZDZ0-F1
#
_cell.length_a   1.000
_cell.length_b   1.000
_cell.length_c   1.000
_cell.angle_alpha   90.00
_cell.angle_beta   90.00
_cell.angle_gamma   90.00
#
_symmetry.space_group_name_H-M   'P 1'
#
loop_
_entity.id
_entity.type
_entity.pdbx_description
1 polymer ?
#
loop_
_entity_poly.entity_id
_entity_poly.type
_entity_poly.pdbx_seq_one_letter_code
_entity_poly.pdbx_strand_id
1 'polypeptide(L)'
;MRGVLFDSVAYAPLIGAEVHLARRDSAGTPFTTRTDFAGRFTIANVPSGAYVLGFYHEALDLLGLDAPVQGVDLARDSVVVMNMSIPSGASVRYLRCGGSLSEVADNALLAGFVRTAAGRRPVVGAVVTATWSTVSTTPGMMRTEPGRASETIGADGGFSMCNIPAGVLVTLEVQASGFRRIIGPVTIPESGAMRQDALLVDTATKTGIAEVRGRVLSERGLPVVSGRVRIAELDREVPITDGAFTMLDVPTGTWTMEVRAIGIEPRALLVQATPRRNSTLLVRVSDQAQRLDAVTITGRADLVINVLDAVLARHRIASGTVFLPGSPQLRQAQRVTDLLSNARGFSVVGRNEVRARNTVTGQRCGKIGVYVDGVRAIEGVDALDAAARPDQVLAVEAFPDIMSAPFEWRTSDGTCAVVAMWTKR
;
A
#
# COMPACT_ATOMS: atom_id res chain seq x y z
N MET A 1 -21.83 -39.67 -9.21
CA MET A 1 -20.79 -38.64 -9.42
C MET A 1 -20.74 -37.67 -8.25
N ARG A 2 -19.59 -37.03 -8.02
CA ARG A 2 -19.41 -36.04 -6.95
C ARG A 2 -18.40 -34.97 -7.36
N GLY A 3 -18.34 -33.87 -6.62
CA GLY A 3 -17.41 -32.79 -6.94
C GLY A 3 -17.46 -31.62 -5.99
N VAL A 4 -16.70 -30.58 -6.32
CA VAL A 4 -16.68 -29.30 -5.61
C VAL A 4 -16.87 -28.15 -6.61
N LEU A 5 -17.67 -27.16 -6.22
CA LEU A 5 -17.80 -25.89 -6.92
C LEU A 5 -17.06 -24.78 -6.17
N PHE A 6 -16.20 -24.04 -6.87
CA PHE A 6 -15.34 -23.03 -6.29
C PHE A 6 -15.45 -21.68 -6.99
N ASP A 7 -15.46 -20.61 -6.19
CA ASP A 7 -15.41 -19.24 -6.65
C ASP A 7 -13.96 -18.75 -6.63
N SER A 8 -13.34 -18.70 -7.81
CA SER A 8 -11.96 -18.23 -7.99
C SER A 8 -11.77 -16.75 -7.69
N VAL A 9 -12.85 -15.95 -7.66
CA VAL A 9 -12.83 -14.49 -7.47
C VAL A 9 -13.03 -14.13 -5.98
N ALA A 10 -13.90 -14.85 -5.27
CA ALA A 10 -14.03 -14.73 -3.81
C ALA A 10 -13.02 -15.59 -3.03
N TYR A 11 -12.30 -16.48 -3.72
CA TYR A 11 -11.45 -17.51 -3.13
C TYR A 11 -12.19 -18.35 -2.08
N ALA A 12 -13.42 -18.76 -2.40
CA ALA A 12 -14.31 -19.45 -1.47
C ALA A 12 -15.13 -20.54 -2.19
N PRO A 13 -15.61 -21.57 -1.47
CA PRO A 13 -16.56 -22.52 -2.03
C PRO A 13 -17.87 -21.83 -2.44
N LEU A 14 -18.48 -22.29 -3.53
CA LEU A 14 -19.81 -21.84 -3.95
C LEU A 14 -20.86 -22.59 -3.13
N ILE A 15 -21.47 -21.90 -2.17
CA ILE A 15 -22.44 -22.49 -1.22
C ILE A 15 -23.85 -22.36 -1.78
N GLY A 16 -24.61 -23.46 -1.81
CA GLY A 16 -26.01 -23.47 -2.28
C GLY A 16 -26.18 -23.31 -3.78
N ALA A 17 -25.09 -23.42 -4.56
CA ALA A 17 -25.13 -23.44 -6.02
C ALA A 17 -25.98 -24.62 -6.50
N GLU A 18 -26.81 -24.36 -7.50
CA GLU A 18 -27.68 -25.37 -8.10
C GLU A 18 -26.92 -26.08 -9.21
N VAL A 19 -26.75 -27.39 -9.07
CA VAL A 19 -26.00 -28.22 -10.01
C VAL A 19 -26.99 -28.99 -10.85
N HIS A 20 -26.83 -28.94 -12.17
CA HIS A 20 -27.68 -29.61 -13.14
C HIS A 20 -26.85 -30.59 -13.97
N LEU A 21 -27.32 -31.83 -14.08
CA LEU A 21 -26.75 -32.83 -14.97
C LEU A 21 -27.83 -33.23 -15.99
N ALA A 22 -27.68 -32.75 -17.22
CA ALA A 22 -28.57 -33.05 -18.33
C ALA A 22 -27.97 -34.13 -19.23
N ARG A 23 -28.81 -35.00 -19.77
CA ARG A 23 -28.37 -36.01 -20.74
C ARG A 23 -28.17 -35.34 -22.10
N ARG A 24 -27.06 -35.63 -22.79
CA ARG A 24 -26.68 -34.89 -24.02
C ARG A 24 -27.60 -35.18 -25.20
N ASP A 25 -28.13 -36.39 -25.27
CA ASP A 25 -28.91 -36.96 -26.38
C ASP A 25 -30.44 -36.95 -26.11
N SER A 26 -30.90 -36.38 -24.99
CA SER A 26 -32.31 -36.46 -24.60
C SER A 26 -32.76 -35.23 -23.82
N ALA A 27 -33.93 -34.69 -24.17
CA ALA A 27 -34.57 -33.56 -23.48
C ALA A 27 -35.28 -33.96 -22.16
N GLY A 28 -34.80 -35.01 -21.49
CA GLY A 28 -35.35 -35.44 -20.21
C GLY A 28 -35.07 -34.46 -19.08
N THR A 29 -35.78 -34.62 -17.96
CA THR A 29 -35.55 -33.82 -16.74
C THR A 29 -34.11 -33.99 -16.27
N PRO A 30 -33.35 -32.89 -16.09
CA PRO A 30 -31.98 -32.98 -15.58
C PRO A 30 -31.97 -33.45 -14.12
N PHE A 31 -30.91 -34.14 -13.71
CA PHE A 31 -30.68 -34.39 -12.29
C PHE A 31 -30.24 -33.08 -11.64
N THR A 32 -30.80 -32.76 -10.48
CA THR A 32 -30.49 -31.52 -9.75
C THR A 32 -30.04 -31.81 -8.32
N THR A 33 -29.12 -30.98 -7.82
CA THR A 33 -28.69 -30.99 -6.42
C THR A 33 -28.16 -29.61 -6.04
N ARG A 34 -27.91 -29.37 -4.75
CA ARG A 34 -27.28 -28.13 -4.26
C ARG A 34 -25.98 -28.42 -3.55
N THR A 35 -25.02 -27.51 -3.68
CA THR A 35 -23.76 -27.61 -2.94
C THR A 35 -23.93 -27.31 -1.45
N ASP A 36 -23.14 -27.98 -0.62
CA ASP A 36 -23.06 -27.74 0.82
C ASP A 36 -22.19 -26.52 1.17
N PHE A 37 -21.93 -26.31 2.48
CA PHE A 37 -21.08 -25.21 2.98
C PHE A 37 -19.61 -25.28 2.55
N ALA A 38 -19.14 -26.45 2.10
CA ALA A 38 -17.82 -26.66 1.55
C ALA A 38 -17.82 -26.68 0.02
N GLY A 39 -18.93 -26.30 -0.62
CA GLY A 39 -19.10 -26.30 -2.07
C GLY A 39 -19.23 -27.71 -2.67
N ARG A 40 -19.39 -28.75 -1.85
CA ARG A 40 -19.45 -30.14 -2.32
C ARG A 40 -20.84 -30.48 -2.82
N PHE A 41 -20.92 -31.28 -3.87
CA PHE A 41 -22.15 -31.85 -4.36
C PHE A 41 -22.01 -33.34 -4.66
N THR A 42 -23.12 -34.06 -4.68
CA THR A 42 -23.19 -35.47 -5.07
C THR A 42 -24.50 -35.72 -5.81
N ILE A 43 -24.42 -36.43 -6.94
CA ILE A 43 -25.56 -36.94 -7.70
C ILE A 43 -25.37 -38.46 -7.81
N ALA A 44 -26.24 -39.22 -7.15
CA ALA A 44 -26.19 -40.67 -7.09
C ALA A 44 -27.11 -41.30 -8.14
N ASN A 45 -26.89 -42.60 -8.41
CA ASN A 45 -27.78 -43.42 -9.25
C ASN A 45 -28.03 -42.86 -10.66
N VAL A 46 -27.00 -42.25 -11.26
CA VAL A 46 -27.06 -41.75 -12.63
C VAL A 46 -26.82 -42.92 -13.60
N PRO A 47 -27.71 -43.17 -14.57
CA PRO A 47 -27.50 -44.20 -15.60
C PRO A 47 -26.23 -43.96 -16.41
N SER A 48 -25.71 -45.02 -17.02
CA SER A 48 -24.59 -44.88 -17.97
C SER A 48 -25.05 -44.12 -19.23
N GLY A 49 -24.22 -43.21 -19.72
CA GLY A 49 -24.52 -42.38 -20.89
C GLY A 49 -23.66 -41.12 -20.97
N ALA A 50 -23.89 -40.31 -22.00
CA ALA A 50 -23.24 -39.02 -22.19
C ALA A 50 -24.08 -37.89 -21.58
N TYR A 51 -23.45 -37.08 -20.73
CA TYR A 51 -24.09 -35.99 -20.00
C TYR A 51 -23.35 -34.66 -20.18
N VAL A 52 -24.02 -33.59 -19.79
CA VAL A 52 -23.48 -32.24 -19.63
C VAL A 52 -23.80 -31.80 -18.20
N LEU A 53 -22.75 -31.44 -17.46
CA LEU A 53 -22.83 -30.88 -16.12
C LEU A 53 -22.75 -29.35 -16.23
N GLY A 54 -23.66 -28.64 -15.58
CA GLY A 54 -23.62 -27.19 -15.43
C GLY A 54 -24.04 -26.78 -14.03
N PHE A 55 -23.86 -25.51 -13.70
CA PHE A 55 -24.34 -24.97 -12.42
C PHE A 55 -24.82 -23.53 -12.56
N TYR A 56 -25.75 -23.17 -11.68
CA TYR A 56 -26.21 -21.80 -11.49
C TYR A 56 -25.87 -21.32 -10.09
N HIS A 57 -25.42 -20.06 -10.01
CA HIS A 57 -25.16 -19.37 -8.76
C HIS A 57 -25.22 -17.86 -9.01
N GLU A 58 -25.78 -17.09 -8.09
CA GLU A 58 -25.93 -15.62 -8.20
C GLU A 58 -24.61 -14.86 -8.44
N ALA A 59 -23.48 -15.45 -8.04
CA ALA A 59 -22.16 -14.90 -8.31
C ALA A 59 -21.83 -14.85 -9.81
N LEU A 60 -22.39 -15.76 -10.62
CA LEU A 60 -22.23 -15.72 -12.07
C LEU A 60 -22.93 -14.49 -12.64
N ASP A 61 -24.17 -14.21 -12.24
CA ASP A 61 -24.93 -13.06 -12.70
C ASP A 61 -24.26 -11.73 -12.32
N LEU A 62 -23.80 -11.61 -11.06
CA LEU A 62 -23.04 -10.45 -10.58
C LEU A 62 -21.81 -10.18 -11.44
N LEU A 63 -21.09 -11.25 -11.78
CA LEU A 63 -19.87 -11.21 -12.57
C LEU A 63 -20.17 -11.21 -14.08
N GLY A 64 -21.43 -11.18 -14.50
CA GLY A 64 -21.89 -11.22 -15.89
C GLY A 64 -21.33 -12.41 -16.68
N LEU A 65 -21.32 -13.58 -16.05
CA LEU A 65 -20.78 -14.82 -16.61
C LEU A 65 -21.91 -15.77 -16.97
N ASP A 66 -21.76 -16.43 -18.12
CA ASP A 66 -22.60 -17.57 -18.45
C ASP A 66 -22.26 -18.78 -17.56
N ALA A 67 -23.26 -19.61 -17.30
CA ALA A 67 -23.09 -20.85 -16.55
C ALA A 67 -22.08 -21.78 -17.25
N PRO A 68 -20.94 -22.12 -16.62
CA PRO A 68 -19.98 -23.04 -17.20
C PRO A 68 -20.61 -24.43 -17.37
N VAL A 69 -20.39 -25.04 -18.54
CA VAL A 69 -20.85 -26.40 -18.84
C VAL A 69 -19.68 -27.31 -19.19
N GLN A 70 -19.72 -28.56 -18.72
CA GLN A 70 -18.70 -29.56 -18.99
C GLN A 70 -19.33 -30.90 -19.38
N GLY A 71 -18.89 -31.46 -20.50
CA GLY A 71 -19.29 -32.80 -20.92
C GLY A 71 -18.69 -33.89 -20.02
N VAL A 72 -19.46 -34.93 -19.74
CA VAL A 72 -18.99 -36.11 -18.98
C VAL A 72 -19.65 -37.38 -19.49
N ASP A 73 -18.86 -38.44 -19.67
CA ASP A 73 -19.35 -39.76 -20.05
C ASP A 73 -19.33 -40.68 -18.82
N LEU A 74 -20.47 -41.27 -18.50
CA LEU A 74 -20.65 -42.12 -17.33
C LEU A 74 -20.74 -43.58 -17.75
N ALA A 75 -19.81 -44.40 -17.26
CA ALA A 75 -19.85 -45.86 -17.39
C ALA A 75 -20.67 -46.49 -16.24
N ARG A 76 -21.09 -47.75 -16.42
CA ARG A 76 -21.75 -48.50 -15.33
C ARG A 76 -20.82 -48.64 -14.13
N ASP A 77 -21.42 -48.55 -12.94
CA ASP A 77 -20.74 -48.69 -11.64
C ASP A 77 -19.51 -47.78 -11.44
N SER A 78 -19.48 -46.64 -12.14
CA SER A 78 -18.37 -45.68 -12.07
C SER A 78 -18.63 -44.55 -11.07
N VAL A 79 -17.58 -44.15 -10.35
CA VAL A 79 -17.56 -42.95 -9.52
C VAL A 79 -16.70 -41.90 -10.21
N VAL A 80 -17.35 -40.95 -10.87
CA VAL A 80 -16.67 -39.82 -11.51
C VAL A 80 -16.61 -38.61 -10.55
N VAL A 81 -15.43 -37.98 -10.49
CA VAL A 81 -15.18 -36.73 -9.75
C VAL A 81 -15.06 -35.58 -10.74
N MET A 82 -15.90 -34.56 -10.59
CA MET A 82 -15.95 -33.38 -11.47
C MET A 82 -15.87 -32.11 -10.63
N ASN A 83 -14.76 -31.38 -10.71
CA ASN A 83 -14.62 -30.08 -10.05
C ASN A 83 -14.80 -28.98 -11.08
N MET A 84 -15.63 -27.99 -10.76
CA MET A 84 -15.83 -26.82 -11.62
C MET A 84 -15.62 -25.56 -10.81
N SER A 85 -15.23 -24.48 -11.49
CA SER A 85 -15.01 -23.19 -10.86
C SER A 85 -15.54 -22.07 -11.75
N ILE A 86 -15.79 -20.94 -11.12
CA ILE A 86 -15.89 -19.67 -11.85
C ILE A 86 -14.54 -19.43 -12.57
N PRO A 87 -14.56 -18.85 -13.79
CA PRO A 87 -13.37 -18.39 -14.49
C PRO A 87 -12.39 -17.60 -13.60
N SER A 88 -11.13 -17.53 -14.04
CA SER A 88 -10.10 -16.77 -13.32
C SER A 88 -10.46 -15.29 -13.20
N GLY A 89 -9.95 -14.61 -12.17
CA GLY A 89 -10.20 -13.17 -12.00
C GLY A 89 -9.80 -12.34 -13.22
N ALA A 90 -8.72 -12.72 -13.91
CA ALA A 90 -8.26 -12.11 -15.16
C ALA A 90 -9.32 -12.23 -16.27
N SER A 91 -9.90 -13.42 -16.42
CA SER A 91 -10.98 -13.68 -17.39
C SER A 91 -12.24 -12.90 -17.04
N VAL A 92 -12.63 -12.87 -15.76
CA VAL A 92 -13.81 -12.15 -15.31
C VAL A 92 -13.64 -10.64 -15.51
N ARG A 93 -12.47 -10.09 -15.16
CA ARG A 93 -12.13 -8.68 -15.42
C ARG A 93 -12.22 -8.36 -16.91
N TYR A 94 -11.63 -9.18 -17.77
CA TYR A 94 -11.69 -8.98 -19.22
C TYR A 94 -13.13 -8.97 -19.74
N LEU A 95 -13.95 -9.93 -19.32
CA LEU A 95 -15.35 -10.05 -19.75
C LEU A 95 -16.21 -8.86 -19.26
N ARG A 96 -15.94 -8.31 -18.08
CA ARG A 96 -16.76 -7.26 -17.47
C ARG A 96 -16.27 -5.83 -17.70
N CYS A 97 -14.97 -5.64 -17.67
CA CYS A 97 -14.34 -4.33 -17.78
C CYS A 97 -13.74 -4.07 -19.17
N GLY A 98 -13.66 -5.10 -20.03
CA GLY A 98 -12.96 -5.02 -21.31
C GLY A 98 -11.43 -4.95 -21.16
N GLY A 99 -10.76 -4.43 -22.18
CA GLY A 99 -9.30 -4.30 -22.24
C GLY A 99 -8.58 -5.58 -22.67
N SER A 100 -7.31 -5.71 -22.34
CA SER A 100 -6.49 -6.90 -22.65
C SER A 100 -6.23 -7.75 -21.39
N LEU A 101 -6.13 -9.08 -21.53
CA LEU A 101 -5.72 -9.95 -20.42
C LEU A 101 -4.34 -9.59 -19.83
N SER A 102 -3.50 -8.85 -20.57
CA SER A 102 -2.20 -8.36 -20.09
C SER A 102 -2.28 -7.18 -19.11
N GLU A 103 -3.40 -6.45 -19.06
CA GLU A 103 -3.58 -5.25 -18.20
C GLU A 103 -4.03 -5.61 -16.77
N VAL A 104 -4.14 -6.91 -16.45
CA VAL A 104 -4.60 -7.43 -15.16
C VAL A 104 -3.61 -7.12 -14.02
N ALA A 105 -2.33 -6.94 -14.35
CA ALA A 105 -1.30 -6.55 -13.39
C ALA A 105 -1.49 -5.10 -12.88
N ASP A 106 -2.17 -4.26 -13.65
CA ASP A 106 -2.33 -2.84 -13.33
C ASP A 106 -3.74 -2.52 -12.80
N ASN A 107 -4.76 -3.22 -13.30
CA ASN A 107 -6.16 -2.95 -12.98
C ASN A 107 -6.94 -4.23 -12.67
N ALA A 108 -7.90 -4.10 -11.78
CA ALA A 108 -8.75 -5.17 -11.29
C ALA A 108 -10.23 -4.73 -11.20
N LEU A 109 -11.09 -5.74 -11.12
CA LEU A 109 -12.51 -5.62 -10.82
C LEU A 109 -12.76 -5.85 -9.32
N LEU A 110 -13.45 -4.93 -8.66
CA LEU A 110 -14.04 -5.15 -7.34
C LEU A 110 -15.56 -5.24 -7.49
N ALA A 111 -16.14 -6.39 -7.15
CA ALA A 111 -17.59 -6.59 -7.23
C ALA A 111 -18.12 -7.24 -5.95
N GLY A 112 -19.43 -7.19 -5.73
CA GLY A 112 -20.05 -7.84 -4.59
C GLY A 112 -21.54 -7.56 -4.49
N PHE A 113 -22.18 -8.21 -3.52
CA PHE A 113 -23.55 -7.89 -3.15
C PHE A 113 -23.61 -7.06 -1.85
N VAL A 114 -24.55 -6.11 -1.79
CA VAL A 114 -24.94 -5.43 -0.54
C VAL A 114 -26.33 -5.89 -0.14
N ARG A 115 -26.40 -6.64 0.95
CA ARG A 115 -27.64 -7.30 1.39
C ARG A 115 -27.87 -7.14 2.88
N THR A 116 -29.13 -7.26 3.29
CA THR A 116 -29.47 -7.39 4.71
C THR A 116 -28.90 -8.69 5.26
N ALA A 117 -28.31 -8.64 6.45
CA ALA A 117 -27.87 -9.86 7.12
C ALA A 117 -29.05 -10.79 7.44
N ALA A 118 -30.21 -10.21 7.79
CA ALA A 118 -31.47 -10.93 7.92
C ALA A 118 -32.10 -11.16 6.54
N GLY A 119 -32.21 -12.41 6.11
CA GLY A 119 -32.95 -12.78 4.90
C GLY A 119 -32.29 -12.47 3.56
N ARG A 120 -31.06 -11.91 3.55
CA ARG A 120 -30.24 -11.70 2.35
C ARG A 120 -30.93 -10.89 1.23
N ARG A 121 -31.73 -9.89 1.60
CA ARG A 121 -32.42 -9.02 0.62
C ARG A 121 -31.49 -7.89 0.16
N PRO A 122 -31.52 -7.48 -1.11
CA PRO A 122 -30.82 -6.27 -1.57
C PRO A 122 -31.14 -5.04 -0.71
N VAL A 123 -30.13 -4.23 -0.39
CA VAL A 123 -30.32 -2.94 0.29
C VAL A 123 -30.25 -1.82 -0.75
N VAL A 124 -31.38 -1.57 -1.40
CA VAL A 124 -31.52 -0.53 -2.43
C VAL A 124 -31.20 0.85 -1.85
N GLY A 125 -30.41 1.64 -2.57
CA GLY A 125 -29.98 2.96 -2.13
C GLY A 125 -28.80 2.97 -1.16
N ALA A 126 -28.26 1.80 -0.77
CA ALA A 126 -26.96 1.74 -0.11
C ALA A 126 -25.87 2.32 -1.03
N VAL A 127 -24.85 2.93 -0.43
CA VAL A 127 -23.71 3.48 -1.17
C VAL A 127 -22.47 2.68 -0.80
N VAL A 128 -21.79 2.16 -1.83
CA VAL A 128 -20.48 1.51 -1.71
C VAL A 128 -19.43 2.48 -2.21
N THR A 129 -18.39 2.72 -1.42
CA THR A 129 -17.25 3.54 -1.81
C THR A 129 -15.96 2.76 -1.58
N ALA A 130 -15.12 2.70 -2.60
CA ALA A 130 -13.77 2.17 -2.54
C ALA A 130 -12.78 3.34 -2.63
N THR A 131 -11.82 3.42 -1.71
CA THR A 131 -10.73 4.41 -1.76
C THR A 131 -9.37 3.75 -1.65
N TRP A 132 -8.39 4.31 -2.34
CA TRP A 132 -7.01 3.81 -2.35
C TRP A 132 -6.04 4.96 -2.59
N SER A 133 -4.74 4.66 -2.53
CA SER A 133 -3.68 5.58 -2.88
C SER A 133 -2.64 4.86 -3.72
N THR A 134 -2.33 5.41 -4.89
CA THR A 134 -1.25 4.94 -5.77
C THR A 134 -0.04 5.85 -5.62
N VAL A 135 1.14 5.36 -5.99
CA VAL A 135 2.34 6.19 -6.09
C VAL A 135 2.66 6.36 -7.56
N SER A 136 2.59 7.58 -8.07
CA SER A 136 3.10 7.93 -9.40
C SER A 136 4.57 8.32 -9.30
N THR A 137 5.39 7.77 -10.20
CA THR A 137 6.82 8.06 -10.30
C THR A 137 7.11 8.81 -11.59
N THR A 138 7.53 10.06 -11.46
CA THR A 138 8.10 10.88 -12.55
C THR A 138 9.59 11.04 -12.25
N PRO A 139 10.52 11.13 -13.23
CA PRO A 139 11.93 11.28 -12.94
C PRO A 139 12.20 12.42 -11.93
N GLY A 140 12.68 12.06 -10.73
CA GLY A 140 12.96 13.00 -9.64
C GLY A 140 11.80 13.33 -8.69
N MET A 141 10.61 12.75 -8.84
CA MET A 141 9.46 13.03 -7.96
C MET A 141 8.56 11.79 -7.77
N MET A 142 8.32 11.42 -6.50
CA MET A 142 7.28 10.47 -6.10
C MET A 142 6.08 11.24 -5.59
N ARG A 143 4.88 10.93 -6.09
CA ARG A 143 3.64 11.57 -5.64
C ARG A 143 2.62 10.50 -5.28
N THR A 144 1.99 10.64 -4.13
CA THR A 144 0.83 9.83 -3.75
C THR A 144 -0.43 10.42 -4.40
N GLU A 145 -1.14 9.61 -5.17
CA GLU A 145 -2.38 9.98 -5.85
C GLU A 145 -3.55 9.23 -5.21
N PRO A 146 -4.52 9.94 -4.60
CA PRO A 146 -5.70 9.29 -4.06
C PRO A 146 -6.63 8.86 -5.20
N GLY A 147 -7.14 7.63 -5.12
CA GLY A 147 -8.16 7.10 -6.00
C GLY A 147 -9.46 6.82 -5.26
N ARG A 148 -10.59 6.95 -5.97
CA ARG A 148 -11.93 6.71 -5.43
C ARG A 148 -12.84 6.16 -6.51
N ALA A 149 -13.62 5.14 -6.16
CA ALA A 149 -14.77 4.65 -6.92
C ALA A 149 -15.99 4.59 -5.98
N SER A 150 -17.18 4.83 -6.52
CA SER A 150 -18.42 4.77 -5.73
C SER A 150 -19.59 4.35 -6.59
N GLU A 151 -20.52 3.59 -5.99
CA GLU A 151 -21.73 3.11 -6.65
C GLU A 151 -22.90 3.11 -5.66
N THR A 152 -24.11 3.34 -6.18
CA THR A 152 -25.36 3.27 -5.41
C THR A 152 -26.10 1.99 -5.81
N ILE A 153 -26.50 1.20 -4.82
CA ILE A 153 -27.03 -0.14 -5.01
C ILE A 153 -28.46 -0.11 -5.56
N GLY A 154 -28.67 -0.84 -6.66
CA GLY A 154 -29.96 -1.04 -7.32
C GLY A 154 -30.76 -2.21 -6.76
N ALA A 155 -31.82 -2.59 -7.48
CA ALA A 155 -32.74 -3.66 -7.09
C ALA A 155 -32.13 -5.07 -7.15
N ASP A 156 -31.11 -5.26 -7.98
CA ASP A 156 -30.30 -6.48 -8.09
C ASP A 156 -29.38 -6.68 -6.87
N GLY A 157 -29.07 -5.59 -6.16
CA GLY A 157 -28.25 -5.60 -4.95
C GLY A 157 -26.74 -5.72 -5.20
N GLY A 158 -26.31 -5.72 -6.46
CA GLY A 158 -24.91 -5.84 -6.86
C GLY A 158 -24.20 -4.49 -6.98
N PHE A 159 -22.88 -4.53 -6.94
CA PHE A 159 -22.01 -3.43 -7.38
C PHE A 159 -20.81 -4.00 -8.16
N SER A 160 -20.23 -3.21 -9.04
CA SER A 160 -19.12 -3.60 -9.90
C SER A 160 -18.25 -2.40 -10.28
N MET A 161 -17.05 -2.32 -9.70
CA MET A 161 -16.08 -1.25 -9.92
C MET A 161 -14.88 -1.76 -10.72
N CYS A 162 -14.75 -1.28 -11.96
CA CYS A 162 -13.59 -1.54 -12.81
C CYS A 162 -12.47 -0.51 -12.56
N ASN A 163 -11.25 -0.84 -12.99
CA ASN A 163 -10.06 0.03 -12.91
C ASN A 163 -9.63 0.37 -11.48
N ILE A 164 -9.84 -0.58 -10.55
CA ILE A 164 -9.22 -0.53 -9.23
C ILE A 164 -7.79 -1.05 -9.38
N PRO A 165 -6.75 -0.39 -8.84
CA PRO A 165 -5.39 -0.91 -8.97
C PRO A 165 -5.26 -2.32 -8.38
N ALA A 166 -4.54 -3.20 -9.07
CA ALA A 166 -4.26 -4.53 -8.57
C ALA A 166 -3.12 -4.49 -7.53
N GLY A 167 -3.08 -5.45 -6.60
CA GLY A 167 -2.02 -5.58 -5.60
C GLY A 167 -2.05 -4.54 -4.46
N VAL A 168 -3.05 -3.65 -4.43
CA VAL A 168 -3.16 -2.60 -3.39
C VAL A 168 -4.20 -2.94 -2.33
N LEU A 169 -4.07 -2.29 -1.16
CA LEU A 169 -5.09 -2.28 -0.13
C LEU A 169 -6.10 -1.17 -0.42
N VAL A 170 -7.35 -1.55 -0.61
CA VAL A 170 -8.49 -0.64 -0.77
C VAL A 170 -9.22 -0.53 0.57
N THR A 171 -9.64 0.68 0.95
CA THR A 171 -10.62 0.85 2.02
C THR A 171 -12.01 0.77 1.40
N LEU A 172 -12.77 -0.26 1.75
CA LEU A 172 -14.15 -0.42 1.36
C LEU A 172 -15.06 0.16 2.45
N GLU A 173 -15.94 1.07 2.04
CA GLU A 173 -16.99 1.64 2.86
C GLU A 173 -18.35 1.27 2.27
N VAL A 174 -19.25 0.76 3.12
CA VAL A 174 -20.64 0.49 2.76
C VAL A 174 -21.55 1.14 3.79
N GLN A 175 -22.47 1.99 3.31
CA GLN A 175 -23.38 2.72 4.18
C GLN A 175 -24.81 2.72 3.61
N ALA A 176 -25.79 2.66 4.50
CA ALA A 176 -27.21 2.79 4.19
C ALA A 176 -27.95 3.28 5.43
N SER A 177 -29.02 4.06 5.24
CA SER A 177 -29.84 4.54 6.36
C SER A 177 -30.45 3.37 7.14
N GLY A 178 -30.42 3.43 8.48
CA GLY A 178 -30.90 2.37 9.38
C GLY A 178 -29.92 1.22 9.61
N PHE A 179 -28.83 1.14 8.85
CA PHE A 179 -27.83 0.08 8.96
C PHE A 179 -26.50 0.59 9.53
N ARG A 180 -25.76 -0.30 10.17
CA ARG A 180 -24.39 -0.03 10.62
C ARG A 180 -23.48 0.11 9.42
N ARG A 181 -22.70 1.18 9.41
CA ARG A 181 -21.65 1.45 8.42
C ARG A 181 -20.57 0.37 8.52
N ILE A 182 -20.15 -0.17 7.39
CA ILE A 182 -19.00 -1.06 7.27
C ILE A 182 -17.85 -0.24 6.72
N ILE A 183 -16.68 -0.30 7.36
CA ILE A 183 -15.45 0.34 6.86
C ILE A 183 -14.31 -0.62 7.14
N GLY A 184 -13.66 -1.12 6.12
CA GLY A 184 -12.53 -2.01 6.34
C GLY A 184 -11.66 -2.20 5.11
N PRO A 185 -10.45 -2.72 5.31
CA PRO A 185 -9.53 -2.97 4.22
C PRO A 185 -9.95 -4.21 3.42
N VAL A 186 -9.75 -4.13 2.11
CA VAL A 186 -9.91 -5.20 1.13
C VAL A 186 -8.64 -5.23 0.29
N THR A 187 -7.93 -6.36 0.29
CA THR A 187 -6.77 -6.55 -0.58
C THR A 187 -7.25 -6.92 -1.97
N ILE A 188 -6.89 -6.11 -2.97
CA ILE A 188 -7.21 -6.40 -4.37
C ILE A 188 -6.12 -7.32 -4.92
N PRO A 189 -6.45 -8.54 -5.34
CA PRO A 189 -5.44 -9.50 -5.77
C PRO A 189 -4.91 -9.14 -7.16
N GLU A 190 -3.65 -9.48 -7.40
CA GLU A 190 -3.01 -9.40 -8.74
C GLU A 190 -3.67 -10.34 -9.76
N SER A 191 -4.54 -11.25 -9.31
CA SER A 191 -5.34 -12.10 -10.19
C SER A 191 -6.46 -11.37 -10.93
N GLY A 192 -6.67 -10.07 -10.67
CA GLY A 192 -7.50 -9.20 -11.51
C GLY A 192 -8.96 -9.02 -11.12
N ALA A 193 -9.47 -9.81 -10.19
CA ALA A 193 -10.82 -9.60 -9.67
C ALA A 193 -10.92 -10.02 -8.21
N MET A 194 -11.71 -9.28 -7.45
CA MET A 194 -12.06 -9.53 -6.06
C MET A 194 -13.58 -9.47 -5.90
N ARG A 195 -14.14 -10.49 -5.25
CA ARG A 195 -15.55 -10.47 -4.84
C ARG A 195 -15.65 -10.28 -3.34
N GLN A 196 -16.24 -9.16 -2.92
CA GLN A 196 -16.42 -8.79 -1.52
C GLN A 196 -17.88 -8.45 -1.24
N ASP A 197 -18.63 -9.40 -0.70
CA ASP A 197 -20.01 -9.16 -0.28
C ASP A 197 -20.04 -8.43 1.08
N ALA A 198 -21.06 -7.57 1.25
CA ALA A 198 -21.39 -6.87 2.48
C ALA A 198 -22.79 -7.24 2.97
N LEU A 199 -22.85 -7.80 4.17
CA LEU A 199 -24.08 -8.10 4.89
C LEU A 199 -24.32 -7.03 5.96
N LEU A 200 -25.23 -6.09 5.67
CA LEU A 200 -25.57 -4.98 6.53
C LEU A 200 -26.44 -5.42 7.71
N VAL A 201 -26.12 -4.88 8.88
CA VAL A 201 -26.80 -5.15 10.14
C VAL A 201 -27.52 -3.89 10.60
N ASP A 202 -28.75 -4.04 11.08
CA ASP A 202 -29.53 -2.94 11.62
C ASP A 202 -28.81 -2.27 12.82
N THR A 203 -28.87 -0.94 12.90
CA THR A 203 -28.20 -0.17 13.98
C THR A 203 -28.71 -0.54 15.38
N ALA A 204 -29.97 -0.93 15.53
CA ALA A 204 -30.55 -1.37 16.79
C ALA A 204 -30.05 -2.75 17.24
N THR A 205 -29.51 -3.57 16.32
CA THR A 205 -29.01 -4.90 16.65
C THR A 205 -27.66 -4.80 17.36
N LYS A 206 -27.58 -5.34 18.58
CA LYS A 206 -26.36 -5.34 19.42
C LYS A 206 -25.80 -6.72 19.71
N THR A 207 -26.64 -7.75 19.63
CA THR A 207 -26.28 -9.15 19.90
C THR A 207 -26.81 -10.02 18.77
N GLY A 208 -26.27 -11.22 18.64
CA GLY A 208 -26.86 -12.25 17.80
C GLY A 208 -26.23 -13.60 18.03
N ILE A 209 -26.65 -14.58 17.25
CA ILE A 209 -26.30 -15.99 17.48
C ILE A 209 -25.09 -16.47 16.67
N ALA A 210 -24.36 -15.56 16.02
CA ALA A 210 -23.16 -15.92 15.28
C ALA A 210 -21.94 -15.88 16.18
N GLU A 211 -20.95 -16.70 15.84
CA GLU A 211 -19.62 -16.67 16.41
C GLU A 211 -18.59 -16.32 15.34
N VAL A 212 -17.50 -15.66 15.76
CA VAL A 212 -16.31 -15.48 14.94
C VAL A 212 -15.16 -16.20 15.63
N ARG A 213 -14.69 -17.27 14.99
CA ARG A 213 -13.59 -18.09 15.48
C ARG A 213 -12.42 -18.06 14.51
N GLY A 214 -11.21 -17.94 15.03
CA GLY A 214 -10.03 -17.90 14.18
C GLY A 214 -8.73 -18.28 14.87
N ARG A 215 -7.69 -18.37 14.03
CA ARG A 215 -6.29 -18.51 14.40
C ARG A 215 -5.50 -17.35 13.83
N VAL A 216 -4.66 -16.74 14.65
CA VAL A 216 -3.75 -15.64 14.33
C VAL A 216 -2.33 -16.19 14.32
N LEU A 217 -1.70 -16.12 13.16
CA LEU A 217 -0.31 -16.52 12.94
C LEU A 217 0.52 -15.30 12.55
N SER A 218 1.76 -15.23 13.01
CA SER A 218 2.77 -14.31 12.48
C SER A 218 3.08 -14.61 11.01
N GLU A 219 3.80 -13.70 10.35
CA GLU A 219 4.34 -13.93 8.99
C GLU A 219 5.21 -15.19 8.91
N ARG A 220 5.88 -15.57 9.99
CA ARG A 220 6.70 -16.80 10.08
C ARG A 220 5.86 -18.07 10.28
N GLY A 221 4.53 -17.95 10.30
CA GLY A 221 3.60 -19.04 10.51
C GLY A 221 3.45 -19.51 11.97
N LEU A 222 4.10 -18.83 12.92
CA LEU A 222 4.01 -19.16 14.34
C LEU A 222 2.74 -18.56 14.97
N PRO A 223 2.04 -19.27 15.87
CA PRO A 223 0.91 -18.73 16.61
C PRO A 223 1.28 -17.46 17.38
N VAL A 224 0.41 -16.45 17.34
CA VAL A 224 0.56 -15.26 18.20
C VAL A 224 0.24 -15.65 19.64
N VAL A 225 1.25 -15.58 20.51
CA VAL A 225 1.18 -16.08 21.90
C VAL A 225 0.10 -15.37 22.72
N SER A 226 0.03 -14.04 22.62
CA SER A 226 -0.96 -13.22 23.33
C SER A 226 -1.30 -11.97 22.52
N GLY A 227 -2.56 -11.57 22.57
CA GLY A 227 -3.09 -10.39 21.90
C GLY A 227 -4.59 -10.25 22.13
N ARG A 228 -5.22 -9.40 21.33
CA ARG A 228 -6.65 -9.08 21.42
C ARG A 228 -7.24 -9.03 20.02
N VAL A 229 -8.47 -9.51 19.90
CA VAL A 229 -9.30 -9.34 18.71
C VAL A 229 -10.51 -8.50 19.08
N ARG A 230 -10.78 -7.46 18.31
CA ARG A 230 -11.83 -6.47 18.62
C ARG A 230 -12.74 -6.22 17.42
N ILE A 231 -14.04 -6.04 17.69
CA ILE A 231 -15.00 -5.43 16.75
C ILE A 231 -15.49 -4.15 17.41
N ALA A 232 -15.09 -3.01 16.85
CA ALA A 232 -15.28 -1.69 17.46
C ALA A 232 -16.75 -1.33 17.63
N GLU A 233 -17.54 -1.61 16.61
CA GLU A 233 -18.94 -1.23 16.47
C GLU A 233 -19.83 -1.98 17.48
N LEU A 234 -19.35 -3.09 18.01
CA LEU A 234 -20.02 -3.91 19.02
C LEU A 234 -19.47 -3.67 20.43
N ASP A 235 -18.40 -2.90 20.57
CA ASP A 235 -17.62 -2.78 21.82
C ASP A 235 -17.24 -4.17 22.39
N ARG A 236 -16.81 -5.06 21.50
CA ARG A 236 -16.45 -6.44 21.85
C ARG A 236 -14.98 -6.69 21.60
N GLU A 237 -14.32 -7.22 22.62
CA GLU A 237 -12.91 -7.61 22.57
C GLU A 237 -12.73 -8.97 23.25
N VAL A 238 -11.94 -9.85 22.64
CA VAL A 238 -11.60 -11.17 23.18
C VAL A 238 -10.09 -11.41 23.14
N PRO A 239 -9.53 -12.16 24.10
CA PRO A 239 -8.11 -12.48 24.09
C PRO A 239 -7.76 -13.48 22.97
N ILE A 240 -6.53 -13.36 22.48
CA ILE A 240 -5.87 -14.39 21.68
C ILE A 240 -5.04 -15.24 22.64
N THR A 241 -5.25 -16.55 22.61
CA THR A 241 -4.53 -17.53 23.43
C THR A 241 -3.97 -18.61 22.52
N ASP A 242 -2.64 -18.74 22.46
CA ASP A 242 -1.94 -19.69 21.57
C ASP A 242 -2.41 -19.59 20.11
N GLY A 243 -2.46 -18.35 19.62
CA GLY A 243 -2.97 -17.99 18.31
C GLY A 243 -4.49 -18.13 18.14
N ALA A 244 -5.23 -18.79 19.03
CA ALA A 244 -6.67 -18.98 18.87
C ALA A 244 -7.49 -17.87 19.52
N PHE A 245 -8.62 -17.52 18.91
CA PHE A 245 -9.64 -16.65 19.51
C PHE A 245 -11.05 -17.14 19.17
N THR A 246 -12.02 -16.79 20.00
CA THR A 246 -13.46 -17.02 19.76
C THR A 246 -14.25 -15.86 20.32
N MET A 247 -15.04 -15.22 19.46
CA MET A 247 -15.96 -14.14 19.82
C MET A 247 -17.39 -14.62 19.64
N LEU A 248 -18.13 -14.68 20.74
CA LEU A 248 -19.54 -15.08 20.78
C LEU A 248 -20.45 -13.84 20.72
N ASP A 249 -21.75 -14.10 20.60
CA ASP A 249 -22.83 -13.12 20.60
C ASP A 249 -22.70 -12.03 19.51
N VAL A 250 -22.09 -12.38 18.39
CA VAL A 250 -21.91 -11.49 17.25
C VAL A 250 -23.17 -11.55 16.40
N PRO A 251 -23.77 -10.40 16.03
CA PRO A 251 -24.86 -10.44 15.06
C PRO A 251 -24.37 -10.98 13.71
N THR A 252 -25.20 -11.79 13.06
CA THR A 252 -24.89 -12.25 11.70
C THR A 252 -24.74 -11.02 10.81
N GLY A 253 -23.66 -10.96 10.02
CA GLY A 253 -23.33 -9.75 9.26
C GLY A 253 -21.87 -9.66 8.88
N THR A 254 -21.53 -8.60 8.15
CA THR A 254 -20.13 -8.23 7.86
C THR A 254 -19.65 -7.22 8.88
N TRP A 255 -18.48 -7.47 9.45
CA TRP A 255 -17.89 -6.67 10.51
C TRP A 255 -16.42 -6.37 10.22
N THR A 256 -15.96 -5.23 10.71
CA THR A 256 -14.53 -4.92 10.73
C THR A 256 -13.94 -5.45 12.01
N MET A 257 -13.06 -6.43 11.87
CA MET A 257 -12.34 -7.04 12.97
C MET A 257 -10.91 -6.51 12.98
N GLU A 258 -10.41 -6.16 14.16
CA GLU A 258 -9.05 -5.69 14.35
C GLU A 258 -8.29 -6.65 15.26
N VAL A 259 -7.08 -7.01 14.85
CA VAL A 259 -6.15 -7.85 15.60
C VAL A 259 -5.00 -6.98 16.10
N ARG A 260 -4.75 -7.03 17.41
CA ARG A 260 -3.65 -6.30 18.06
C ARG A 260 -2.85 -7.25 18.95
N ALA A 261 -1.53 -7.17 18.88
CA ALA A 261 -0.63 -7.87 19.76
C ALA A 261 0.67 -7.07 19.91
N ILE A 262 1.44 -7.34 20.96
CA ILE A 262 2.73 -6.68 21.18
C ILE A 262 3.71 -7.13 20.08
N GLY A 263 4.41 -6.18 19.46
CA GLY A 263 5.37 -6.45 18.41
C GLY A 263 4.75 -6.85 17.07
N ILE A 264 3.44 -6.69 16.92
CA ILE A 264 2.67 -6.99 15.70
C ILE A 264 2.00 -5.72 15.20
N GLU A 265 2.08 -5.47 13.90
CA GLU A 265 1.39 -4.34 13.29
C GLU A 265 -0.14 -4.56 13.37
N PRO A 266 -0.92 -3.61 13.94
CA PRO A 266 -2.37 -3.76 14.04
C PRO A 266 -2.99 -4.04 12.68
N ARG A 267 -3.72 -5.15 12.57
CA ARG A 267 -4.32 -5.58 11.32
C ARG A 267 -5.83 -5.55 11.40
N ALA A 268 -6.46 -4.72 10.57
CA ALA A 268 -7.90 -4.75 10.34
C ALA A 268 -8.24 -5.66 9.15
N LEU A 269 -9.43 -6.27 9.18
CA LEU A 269 -9.98 -7.08 8.09
C LEU A 269 -11.50 -7.15 8.17
N LEU A 270 -12.15 -7.29 7.02
CA LEU A 270 -13.58 -7.60 6.96
C LEU A 270 -13.81 -9.10 7.21
N VAL A 271 -14.76 -9.41 8.10
CA VAL A 271 -15.16 -10.78 8.43
C VAL A 271 -16.67 -10.93 8.32
N GLN A 272 -17.12 -12.09 7.85
CA GLN A 272 -18.54 -12.44 7.84
C GLN A 272 -18.87 -13.36 9.01
N ALA A 273 -19.61 -12.83 9.99
CA ALA A 273 -20.14 -13.60 11.10
C ALA A 273 -21.40 -14.35 10.65
N THR A 274 -21.42 -15.68 10.80
CA THR A 274 -22.58 -16.52 10.43
C THR A 274 -22.80 -17.63 11.47
N PRO A 275 -24.04 -18.06 11.77
CA PRO A 275 -24.34 -18.97 12.89
C PRO A 275 -23.91 -20.44 12.69
N ARG A 276 -23.37 -20.80 11.52
CA ARG A 276 -23.12 -22.20 11.12
C ARG A 276 -21.82 -22.42 10.34
N ARG A 277 -20.88 -21.46 10.37
CA ARG A 277 -19.55 -21.70 9.79
C ARG A 277 -18.67 -22.40 10.83
N ASN A 278 -18.48 -23.71 10.66
CA ASN A 278 -17.41 -24.45 11.36
C ASN A 278 -16.01 -24.11 10.80
N SER A 279 -15.89 -23.11 9.93
CA SER A 279 -14.61 -22.69 9.35
C SER A 279 -13.86 -21.79 10.32
N THR A 280 -12.70 -22.22 10.78
CA THR A 280 -11.78 -21.36 11.54
C THR A 280 -11.12 -20.36 10.59
N LEU A 281 -11.30 -19.06 10.83
CA LEU A 281 -10.63 -18.01 10.07
C LEU A 281 -9.12 -18.06 10.33
N LEU A 282 -8.30 -18.01 9.28
CA LEU A 282 -6.85 -17.89 9.41
C LEU A 282 -6.43 -16.43 9.15
N VAL A 283 -5.88 -15.78 10.16
CA VAL A 283 -5.36 -14.42 10.08
C VAL A 283 -3.84 -14.46 10.15
N ARG A 284 -3.17 -13.92 9.14
CA ARG A 284 -1.72 -13.67 9.17
C ARG A 284 -1.45 -12.23 9.56
N VAL A 285 -0.48 -11.99 10.44
CA VAL A 285 -0.12 -10.64 10.88
C VAL A 285 1.38 -10.42 10.72
N SER A 286 1.74 -9.20 10.35
CA SER A 286 3.12 -8.79 10.15
C SER A 286 3.76 -8.35 11.46
N ASP A 287 5.03 -8.65 11.63
CA ASP A 287 5.80 -8.13 12.76
C ASP A 287 5.84 -6.61 12.63
N GLN A 288 5.49 -5.90 13.71
CA GLN A 288 5.70 -4.46 13.74
C GLN A 288 7.21 -4.24 13.73
N ALA A 289 7.75 -3.69 12.64
CA ALA A 289 9.09 -3.15 12.67
C ALA A 289 9.13 -2.17 13.84
N GLN A 290 10.00 -2.41 14.84
CA GLN A 290 10.24 -1.44 15.88
C GLN A 290 10.66 -0.15 15.18
N ARG A 291 9.74 0.80 15.04
CA ARG A 291 10.13 2.20 14.89
C ARG A 291 10.83 2.49 16.20
N LEU A 292 12.16 2.48 16.16
CA LEU A 292 12.90 3.31 17.07
C LEU A 292 12.28 4.69 16.88
N ASP A 293 11.60 5.21 17.90
CA ASP A 293 11.33 6.62 17.96
C ASP A 293 12.67 7.29 17.63
N ALA A 294 12.69 8.12 16.59
CA ALA A 294 13.83 8.98 16.39
C ALA A 294 13.99 9.68 17.74
N VAL A 295 15.11 9.45 18.41
CA VAL A 295 15.46 10.23 19.59
C VAL A 295 15.56 11.65 19.07
N THR A 296 14.48 12.41 19.21
CA THR A 296 14.46 13.84 18.95
C THR A 296 15.36 14.43 20.02
N ILE A 297 16.65 14.53 19.72
CA ILE A 297 17.54 15.41 20.45
C ILE A 297 17.01 16.81 20.12
N THR A 298 16.20 17.36 21.00
CA THR A 298 15.84 18.77 21.00
C THR A 298 17.13 19.56 21.16
N GLY A 299 17.65 20.05 20.03
CA GLY A 299 18.74 21.03 19.95
C GLY A 299 19.66 20.84 18.75
N ARG A 300 19.54 21.75 17.76
CA ARG A 300 20.52 22.09 16.69
C ARG A 300 20.63 21.23 15.41
N ALA A 301 20.03 20.04 15.29
CA ALA A 301 20.20 19.23 14.07
C ALA A 301 19.54 19.84 12.81
N ASP A 302 18.36 20.44 12.94
CA ASP A 302 17.58 20.91 11.77
C ASP A 302 18.23 22.09 11.03
N LEU A 303 18.87 23.03 11.75
CA LEU A 303 19.56 24.16 11.12
C LEU A 303 20.79 23.69 10.32
N VAL A 304 21.57 22.77 10.88
CA VAL A 304 22.79 22.22 10.27
C VAL A 304 22.46 21.44 9.00
N ILE A 305 21.40 20.63 9.02
CA ILE A 305 20.94 19.87 7.85
C ILE A 305 20.48 20.82 6.73
N ASN A 306 19.68 21.84 7.06
CA ASN A 306 19.19 22.81 6.08
C ASN A 306 20.32 23.60 5.41
N VAL A 307 21.35 24.00 6.16
CA VAL A 307 22.52 24.70 5.61
C VAL A 307 23.32 23.78 4.69
N LEU A 308 23.53 22.52 5.08
CA LEU A 308 24.24 21.55 4.25
C LEU A 308 23.51 21.24 2.94
N ASP A 309 22.18 21.09 3.00
CA ASP A 309 21.35 20.89 1.81
C ASP A 309 21.42 22.10 0.86
N ALA A 310 21.41 23.33 1.40
CA ALA A 310 21.58 24.55 0.60
C ALA A 310 22.96 24.62 -0.07
N VAL A 311 24.03 24.27 0.65
CA VAL A 311 25.40 24.19 0.10
C VAL A 311 25.46 23.17 -1.04
N LEU A 312 24.90 21.97 -0.86
CA LEU A 312 24.88 20.92 -1.88
C LEU A 312 24.05 21.32 -3.11
N ALA A 313 22.92 22.00 -2.90
CA ALA A 313 22.10 22.52 -3.99
C ALA A 313 22.85 23.55 -4.84
N ARG A 314 23.56 24.49 -4.20
CA ARG A 314 24.41 25.47 -4.90
C ARG A 314 25.55 24.79 -5.65
N HIS A 315 26.19 23.80 -5.04
CA HIS A 315 27.27 23.07 -5.70
C HIS A 315 26.84 22.36 -6.99
N ARG A 316 25.59 21.91 -7.10
CA ARG A 316 25.08 21.26 -8.32
C ARG A 316 24.94 22.21 -9.52
N ILE A 317 24.73 23.50 -9.27
CA ILE A 317 24.44 24.50 -10.31
C ILE A 317 25.58 25.51 -10.51
N ALA A 318 26.56 25.54 -9.61
CA ALA A 318 27.70 26.44 -9.63
C ALA A 318 29.02 25.68 -9.79
N SER A 319 30.06 26.36 -10.25
CA SER A 319 31.36 25.76 -10.53
C SER A 319 32.42 26.25 -9.54
N GLY A 320 32.39 25.71 -8.33
CA GLY A 320 33.34 26.03 -7.25
C GLY A 320 33.85 24.79 -6.51
N THR A 321 34.79 24.99 -5.59
CA THR A 321 35.27 23.93 -4.69
C THR A 321 34.49 23.96 -3.39
N VAL A 322 34.04 22.79 -2.91
CA VAL A 322 33.30 22.68 -1.64
C VAL A 322 34.03 21.73 -0.69
N PHE A 323 34.23 22.17 0.54
CA PHE A 323 34.77 21.36 1.63
C PHE A 323 33.65 21.09 2.63
N LEU A 324 33.30 19.81 2.78
CA LEU A 324 32.25 19.33 3.68
C LEU A 324 32.85 18.67 4.94
N PRO A 325 32.04 18.44 5.99
CA PRO A 325 32.47 17.71 7.17
C PRO A 325 32.95 16.32 6.76
N GLY A 326 34.13 15.93 7.23
CA GLY A 326 34.72 14.64 6.88
C GLY A 326 35.57 14.63 5.61
N SER A 327 35.77 15.76 4.93
CA SER A 327 36.82 15.87 3.92
C SER A 327 38.22 15.77 4.57
N PRO A 328 39.19 15.03 3.98
CA PRO A 328 40.56 14.94 4.50
C PRO A 328 41.23 16.31 4.65
N GLN A 329 40.96 17.22 3.71
CA GLN A 329 41.50 18.58 3.69
C GLN A 329 41.04 19.37 4.91
N LEU A 330 39.73 19.31 5.24
CA LEU A 330 39.18 19.98 6.41
C LEU A 330 39.71 19.42 7.74
N ARG A 331 39.92 18.09 7.82
CA ARG A 331 40.48 17.45 9.03
C ARG A 331 41.95 17.78 9.28
N GLN A 332 42.73 18.01 8.23
CA GLN A 332 44.18 18.23 8.33
C GLN A 332 44.55 19.71 8.45
N ALA A 333 43.64 20.61 8.11
CA ALA A 333 43.88 22.04 8.17
C ALA A 333 44.08 22.54 9.61
N GLN A 334 45.10 23.36 9.80
CA GLN A 334 45.36 24.04 11.08
C GLN A 334 44.59 25.36 11.16
N ARG A 335 44.32 25.99 10.01
CA ARG A 335 43.49 27.18 9.83
C ARG A 335 42.50 26.97 8.70
N VAL A 336 41.37 27.66 8.75
CA VAL A 336 40.35 27.61 7.68
C VAL A 336 40.94 28.16 6.38
N THR A 337 41.74 29.22 6.46
CA THR A 337 42.39 29.83 5.29
C THR A 337 43.30 28.84 4.55
N ASP A 338 43.94 27.90 5.24
CA ASP A 338 44.82 26.89 4.64
C ASP A 338 44.05 25.98 3.67
N LEU A 339 42.74 25.81 3.86
CA LEU A 339 41.88 25.03 2.96
C LEU A 339 41.84 25.60 1.55
N LEU A 340 41.96 26.91 1.42
CA LEU A 340 41.89 27.59 0.13
C LEU A 340 43.09 27.23 -0.76
N SER A 341 44.19 26.71 -0.21
CA SER A 341 45.27 26.13 -1.02
C SER A 341 44.84 24.89 -1.81
N ASN A 342 43.79 24.19 -1.34
CA ASN A 342 43.20 23.03 -2.00
C ASN A 342 41.99 23.43 -2.87
N ALA A 343 41.60 24.71 -2.88
CA ALA A 343 40.50 25.21 -3.70
C ALA A 343 40.98 25.59 -5.09
N ARG A 344 40.26 25.15 -6.12
CA ARG A 344 40.60 25.43 -7.51
C ARG A 344 40.65 26.94 -7.75
N GLY A 345 41.78 27.44 -8.26
CA GLY A 345 41.97 28.86 -8.57
C GLY A 345 42.28 29.74 -7.37
N PHE A 346 42.52 29.17 -6.19
CA PHE A 346 42.99 29.89 -5.01
C PHE A 346 44.42 29.46 -4.66
N SER A 347 45.16 30.35 -4.01
CA SER A 347 46.50 30.10 -3.50
C SER A 347 46.72 30.91 -2.24
N VAL A 348 47.34 30.28 -1.23
CA VAL A 348 47.70 30.93 0.04
C VAL A 348 49.18 31.27 -0.04
N VAL A 349 49.51 32.56 -0.07
CA VAL A 349 50.87 33.08 -0.30
C VAL A 349 51.55 33.50 1.01
N GLY A 350 50.76 33.85 2.01
CA GLY A 350 51.20 34.21 3.35
C GLY A 350 50.14 33.90 4.38
N ARG A 351 50.41 34.21 5.65
CA ARG A 351 49.54 33.86 6.79
C ARG A 351 48.07 34.26 6.59
N ASN A 352 47.86 35.42 5.98
CA ASN A 352 46.55 36.06 5.75
C ASN A 352 46.39 36.52 4.29
N GLU A 353 47.25 36.03 3.39
CA GLU A 353 47.25 36.47 1.99
C GLU A 353 46.77 35.34 1.10
N VAL A 354 45.52 35.45 0.64
CA VAL A 354 44.92 34.55 -0.33
C VAL A 354 44.79 35.27 -1.66
N ARG A 355 45.26 34.63 -2.73
CA ARG A 355 45.09 35.10 -4.10
C ARG A 355 44.16 34.17 -4.85
N ALA A 356 43.20 34.77 -5.55
CA ALA A 356 42.33 34.07 -6.47
C ALA A 356 42.68 34.39 -7.93
N ARG A 357 42.46 33.43 -8.82
CA ARG A 357 42.65 33.55 -10.26
C ARG A 357 41.53 32.81 -10.98
N ASN A 358 40.92 33.48 -11.96
CA ASN A 358 39.94 32.84 -12.82
C ASN A 358 40.59 31.64 -13.54
N THR A 359 39.99 30.46 -13.41
CA THR A 359 40.59 29.21 -13.87
C THR A 359 40.45 28.97 -15.38
N VAL A 360 39.68 29.82 -16.07
CA VAL A 360 39.47 29.80 -17.52
C VAL A 360 40.33 30.87 -18.19
N THR A 361 40.23 32.13 -17.75
CA THR A 361 40.93 33.26 -18.39
C THR A 361 42.33 33.52 -17.83
N GLY A 362 42.67 32.96 -16.67
CA GLY A 362 43.93 33.21 -15.98
C GLY A 362 44.04 34.60 -15.34
N GLN A 363 42.99 35.42 -15.41
CA GLN A 363 42.97 36.77 -14.84
C GLN A 363 43.08 36.71 -13.32
N ARG A 364 43.96 37.54 -12.74
CA ARG A 364 44.08 37.68 -11.28
C ARG A 364 42.86 38.41 -10.74
N CYS A 365 42.37 37.93 -9.60
CA CYS A 365 41.29 38.59 -8.89
C CYS A 365 41.85 39.58 -7.87
N GLY A 366 41.46 40.85 -7.98
CA GLY A 366 41.87 41.92 -7.07
C GLY A 366 41.00 42.05 -5.80
N LYS A 367 39.83 41.40 -5.74
CA LYS A 367 38.89 41.50 -4.63
C LYS A 367 38.10 40.20 -4.41
N ILE A 368 38.39 39.51 -3.31
CA ILE A 368 37.68 38.30 -2.87
C ILE A 368 36.56 38.72 -1.91
N GLY A 369 35.32 38.32 -2.19
CA GLY A 369 34.20 38.48 -1.28
C GLY A 369 34.15 37.34 -0.30
N VAL A 370 34.20 37.65 1.00
CA VAL A 370 34.15 36.63 2.06
C VAL A 370 32.83 36.74 2.80
N TYR A 371 32.20 35.59 3.06
CA TYR A 371 30.95 35.47 3.79
C TYR A 371 31.08 34.44 4.90
N VAL A 372 30.56 34.74 6.08
CA VAL A 372 30.51 33.82 7.22
C VAL A 372 29.06 33.73 7.68
N ASP A 373 28.51 32.52 7.67
CA ASP A 373 27.11 32.23 8.00
C ASP A 373 26.12 33.12 7.21
N GLY A 374 26.44 33.36 5.94
CA GLY A 374 25.65 34.18 5.01
C GLY A 374 25.88 35.70 5.12
N VAL A 375 26.66 36.17 6.10
CA VAL A 375 26.94 37.60 6.31
C VAL A 375 28.28 37.98 5.65
N ARG A 376 28.30 39.08 4.88
CA ARG A 376 29.53 39.58 4.25
C ARG A 376 30.52 40.05 5.31
N ALA A 377 31.71 39.46 5.32
CA ALA A 377 32.80 39.87 6.18
C ALA A 377 33.60 41.03 5.55
N ILE A 378 33.68 42.15 6.27
CA ILE A 378 34.43 43.35 5.84
C ILE A 378 35.94 43.10 5.89
N GLU A 379 36.39 42.30 6.87
CA GLU A 379 37.79 41.93 7.08
C GLU A 379 38.32 40.94 6.03
N GLY A 380 37.49 40.51 5.08
CA GLY A 380 37.89 39.61 4.01
C GLY A 380 38.27 38.23 4.55
N VAL A 381 39.39 37.68 4.08
CA VAL A 381 39.82 36.30 4.41
C VAL A 381 40.21 36.13 5.88
N ASP A 382 40.60 37.21 6.56
CA ASP A 382 40.96 37.18 7.98
C ASP A 382 39.78 36.79 8.87
N ALA A 383 38.56 37.08 8.41
CA ALA A 383 37.34 36.72 9.11
C ALA A 383 37.13 35.20 9.21
N LEU A 384 37.72 34.40 8.30
CA LEU A 384 37.54 32.95 8.28
C LEU A 384 38.14 32.31 9.53
N ASP A 385 39.40 32.64 9.82
CA ASP A 385 40.12 32.08 10.97
C ASP A 385 39.68 32.72 12.30
N ALA A 386 39.18 33.96 12.26
CA ALA A 386 38.61 34.63 13.42
C ALA A 386 37.24 34.06 13.84
N ALA A 387 36.42 33.62 12.88
CA ALA A 387 35.05 33.20 13.15
C ALA A 387 34.92 31.77 13.67
N ALA A 388 35.80 30.85 13.22
CA ALA A 388 35.75 29.44 13.60
C ALA A 388 37.09 28.73 13.42
N ARG A 389 37.36 27.73 14.27
CA ARG A 389 38.42 26.73 14.02
C ARG A 389 37.95 25.69 13.00
N PRO A 390 38.85 25.00 12.27
CA PRO A 390 38.47 24.00 11.27
C PRO A 390 37.51 22.90 11.76
N ASP A 391 37.60 22.49 13.02
CA ASP A 391 36.70 21.52 13.65
C ASP A 391 35.27 22.05 13.87
N GLN A 392 35.09 23.38 13.88
CA GLN A 392 33.83 24.09 14.04
C GLN A 392 33.21 24.51 12.70
N VAL A 393 33.88 24.25 11.58
CA VAL A 393 33.38 24.54 10.23
C VAL A 393 32.42 23.45 9.76
N LEU A 394 31.24 23.87 9.32
CA LEU A 394 30.23 23.02 8.70
C LEU A 394 30.50 22.86 7.20
N ALA A 395 30.80 23.94 6.48
CA ALA A 395 31.17 23.87 5.07
C ALA A 395 31.95 25.11 4.63
N VAL A 396 32.77 24.97 3.60
CA VAL A 396 33.41 26.09 2.88
C VAL A 396 33.14 25.95 1.39
N GLU A 397 32.62 26.99 0.77
CA GLU A 397 32.41 27.12 -0.67
C GLU A 397 33.39 28.16 -1.23
N ALA A 398 34.19 27.80 -2.22
CA ALA A 398 35.20 28.67 -2.83
C ALA A 398 35.02 28.74 -4.35
N PHE A 399 34.70 29.93 -4.85
CA PHE A 399 34.43 30.21 -6.26
C PHE A 399 35.51 31.16 -6.80
N PRO A 400 36.40 30.69 -7.70
CA PRO A 400 37.53 31.49 -8.20
C PRO A 400 37.13 32.56 -9.22
N ASP A 401 35.85 32.61 -9.58
CA ASP A 401 35.28 33.53 -10.56
C ASP A 401 33.84 33.89 -10.18
N ILE A 402 33.46 35.17 -10.29
CA ILE A 402 32.13 35.66 -9.88
C ILE A 402 31.01 35.07 -10.76
N MET A 403 31.27 34.76 -12.03
CA MET A 403 30.29 34.12 -12.90
C MET A 403 30.07 32.65 -12.53
N SER A 404 31.08 32.00 -11.95
CA SER A 404 30.98 30.63 -11.44
C SER A 404 30.26 30.54 -10.09
N ALA A 405 30.09 31.67 -9.39
CA ALA A 405 29.39 31.72 -8.11
C ALA A 405 27.86 31.70 -8.30
N PRO A 406 27.11 31.11 -7.34
CA PRO A 406 25.66 31.23 -7.22
C PRO A 406 25.18 32.68 -7.28
N PHE A 407 23.96 32.90 -7.79
CA PHE A 407 23.43 34.24 -8.04
C PHE A 407 23.43 35.12 -6.77
N GLU A 408 23.20 34.52 -5.60
CA GLU A 408 23.16 35.20 -4.30
C GLU A 408 24.49 35.84 -3.89
N TRP A 409 25.62 35.39 -4.45
CA TRP A 409 26.94 35.95 -4.18
C TRP A 409 27.45 36.91 -5.27
N ARG A 410 26.67 37.13 -6.34
CA ARG A 410 27.08 38.01 -7.43
C ARG A 410 26.80 39.46 -7.06
N THR A 411 27.87 40.20 -6.77
CA THR A 411 27.81 41.63 -6.41
C THR A 411 28.41 42.50 -7.52
N SER A 412 27.90 43.73 -7.65
CA SER A 412 28.42 44.74 -8.61
C SER A 412 29.56 45.59 -8.06
N ASP A 413 30.13 45.21 -6.91
CA ASP A 413 31.14 45.97 -6.16
C ASP A 413 32.59 45.67 -6.59
N GLY A 414 32.78 45.07 -7.77
CA GLY A 414 34.08 44.65 -8.29
C GLY A 414 34.65 43.38 -7.66
N THR A 415 33.87 42.64 -6.87
CA THR A 415 34.24 41.31 -6.36
C THR A 415 34.37 40.32 -7.53
N CYS A 416 35.51 39.64 -7.63
CA CYS A 416 35.81 38.72 -8.74
C CYS A 416 35.94 37.26 -8.33
N ALA A 417 35.96 36.96 -7.02
CA ALA A 417 35.97 35.62 -6.46
C ALA A 417 35.24 35.63 -5.12
N VAL A 418 34.68 34.50 -4.70
CA VAL A 418 33.87 34.39 -3.48
C VAL A 418 34.34 33.23 -2.63
N VAL A 419 34.39 33.43 -1.31
CA VAL A 419 34.54 32.38 -0.31
C VAL A 419 33.41 32.52 0.71
N ALA A 420 32.61 31.47 0.88
CA ALA A 420 31.55 31.42 1.88
C ALA A 420 31.85 30.30 2.88
N MET A 421 31.79 30.60 4.17
CA MET A 421 31.98 29.65 5.27
C MET A 421 30.71 29.54 6.10
N TRP A 422 30.37 28.31 6.47
CA TRP A 422 29.27 27.98 7.37
C TRP A 422 29.83 27.31 8.62
N THR A 423 29.35 27.69 9.80
CA THR A 423 29.80 27.18 11.09
C THR A 423 28.78 26.21 11.71
N LYS A 424 29.23 25.29 12.56
CA LYS A 424 28.38 24.27 13.23
C LYS A 424 27.55 24.81 14.41
N ARG A 425 27.29 26.12 14.48
CA ARG A 425 26.75 26.81 15.68
C ARG A 425 25.34 26.39 16.09
#